data_AF-A0A837DT44-F1
#
_entry.id   AF-A0A837DT44-F1
#
_cell.length_a   1.000
_cell.length_b   1.000
_cell.length_c   1.000
_cell.angle_alpha   90.00
_cell.angle_beta   90.00
_cell.angle_gamma   90.00
#
_symmetry.space_group_name_H-M   'P 1'
#
loop_
_entity.id
_entity.type
_entity.pdbx_description
1 polymer ?
#
loop_
_entity_poly.entity_id
_entity_poly.type
_entity_poly.pdbx_seq_one_letter_code
_entity_poly.pdbx_strand_id
1 'polypeptide(L)'
;MKKVLDDLCDYRRYCWNQGLALWNDMYDASLILEDKEFLPNERKVRNELVADKADWQYQLSARCLQLAVSDLGKAWKNFLNKAQPDWGKP
;
A
#
# COMPACT_ATOMS: atom_id res chain seq x y z
N MET A 1 -19.37 0.08 19.45
CA MET A 1 -18.15 -0.72 19.18
C MET A 1 -18.13 -1.28 17.76
N LYS A 2 -19.16 -2.02 17.32
CA LYS A 2 -19.25 -2.58 15.95
C LYS A 2 -18.97 -1.56 14.84
N LYS A 3 -19.69 -0.44 14.82
CA LYS A 3 -19.54 0.62 13.81
C LYS A 3 -18.09 1.11 13.67
N VAL A 4 -17.39 1.36 14.77
CA VAL A 4 -15.99 1.85 14.74
C VAL A 4 -15.05 0.81 14.12
N LEU A 5 -15.30 -0.48 14.36
CA LEU A 5 -14.52 -1.54 13.73
C LEU A 5 -14.81 -1.64 12.24
N ASP A 6 -16.07 -1.52 11.84
CA ASP A 6 -16.47 -1.49 10.43
C ASP A 6 -15.81 -0.30 9.72
N ASP A 7 -15.88 0.91 10.29
CA ASP A 7 -15.25 2.13 9.74
C ASP A 7 -13.72 1.96 9.57
N LEU A 8 -13.04 1.32 10.52
CA LEU A 8 -11.60 1.05 10.43
C LEU A 8 -11.25 -0.01 9.39
N CYS A 9 -12.07 -1.06 9.24
CA CYS A 9 -11.91 -2.08 8.20
C CYS A 9 -12.11 -1.48 6.81
N ASP A 10 -13.13 -0.63 6.65
CA ASP A 10 -13.42 0.09 5.40
C ASP A 10 -12.27 1.02 5.04
N TYR A 11 -11.76 1.75 6.02
CA TYR A 11 -10.61 2.61 5.83
C TYR A 11 -9.32 1.84 5.50
N ARG A 12 -9.12 0.66 6.10
CA ARG A 12 -7.99 -0.20 5.77
C ARG A 12 -8.02 -0.62 4.30
N ARG A 13 -9.20 -1.05 3.83
CA ARG A 13 -9.43 -1.43 2.43
C ARG A 13 -9.20 -0.25 1.49
N TYR A 14 -9.70 0.93 1.86
CA TYR A 14 -9.43 2.17 1.14
C TYR A 14 -7.92 2.46 1.01
N CYS A 15 -7.20 2.46 2.14
CA CYS A 15 -5.75 2.71 2.16
C CYS A 15 -4.96 1.69 1.34
N TRP A 16 -5.38 0.42 1.38
CA TRP A 16 -4.77 -0.64 0.56
C TRP A 16 -4.93 -0.35 -0.93
N ASN A 17 -6.14 -0.03 -1.37
CA ASN A 17 -6.42 0.25 -2.79
C ASN A 17 -5.67 1.49 -3.29
N GLN A 18 -5.64 2.56 -2.50
CA GLN A 18 -4.85 3.76 -2.81
C GLN A 18 -3.35 3.45 -2.87
N GLY A 19 -2.86 2.67 -1.91
CA GLY A 19 -1.46 2.23 -1.90
C GLY A 19 -1.11 1.37 -3.11
N LEU A 20 -2.00 0.46 -3.51
CA LEU A 20 -1.80 -0.39 -4.68
C LEU A 20 -1.79 0.42 -5.98
N ALA A 21 -2.70 1.38 -6.13
CA ALA A 21 -2.73 2.27 -7.29
C ALA A 21 -1.42 3.05 -7.42
N LEU A 22 -1.02 3.74 -6.35
CA LEU A 22 0.22 4.51 -6.33
C LEU A 22 1.46 3.63 -6.54
N TRP A 23 1.46 2.41 -5.97
CA TRP A 23 2.55 1.45 -6.17
C TRP A 23 2.72 1.09 -7.66
N ASN A 24 1.60 0.86 -8.37
CA ASN A 24 1.62 0.56 -9.80
C ASN A 24 2.08 1.78 -10.60
N ASP A 25 1.60 2.99 -10.28
CA ASP A 25 2.03 4.22 -10.97
C ASP A 25 3.54 4.45 -10.85
N MET A 26 4.10 4.24 -9.64
CA MET A 26 5.55 4.30 -9.40
C MET A 26 6.30 3.22 -10.17
N TYR A 27 5.77 2.01 -10.23
CA TYR A 27 6.36 0.90 -10.98
C TYR A 27 6.39 1.20 -12.48
N ASP A 28 5.26 1.64 -13.05
CA ASP A 28 5.16 1.98 -14.47
C ASP A 28 6.08 3.15 -14.83
N ALA A 29 6.16 4.17 -13.98
CA ALA A 29 7.11 5.27 -14.15
C ALA A 29 8.57 4.76 -14.17
N SER A 30 8.93 3.80 -13.31
CA SER A 30 10.27 3.20 -13.30
C SER A 30 10.60 2.43 -14.57
N LEU A 31 9.60 1.81 -15.20
CA LEU A 31 9.78 1.11 -16.47
C LEU A 31 9.92 2.09 -17.63
N ILE A 32 9.10 3.14 -17.68
CA ILE A 32 9.13 4.13 -18.77
C ILE A 32 10.43 4.93 -18.75
N LEU A 33 10.92 5.31 -17.57
CA LEU A 33 12.12 6.12 -17.42
C LEU A 33 13.42 5.29 -17.35
N GLU A 34 13.30 3.96 -17.30
CA GLU A 34 14.41 3.02 -17.07
C GLU A 34 15.25 3.33 -15.82
N ASP A 35 14.65 4.01 -14.84
CA ASP A 35 15.32 4.50 -13.64
C ASP A 35 14.80 3.78 -12.38
N LYS A 36 15.73 3.07 -11.73
CA LYS A 36 15.48 2.31 -10.50
C LYS A 36 15.13 3.19 -9.31
N GLU A 37 15.42 4.48 -9.36
CA GLU A 37 14.99 5.43 -8.33
C GLU A 37 13.46 5.51 -8.24
N PHE A 38 12.71 5.22 -9.30
CA PHE A 38 11.24 5.22 -9.25
C PHE A 38 10.66 3.91 -8.74
N LEU A 39 11.46 2.86 -8.52
CA LEU A 39 10.95 1.60 -8.02
C LEU A 39 10.18 1.81 -6.70
N PRO A 40 8.94 1.30 -6.63
CA PRO A 40 8.12 1.48 -5.45
C PRO A 40 8.71 0.71 -4.27
N ASN A 41 8.53 1.27 -3.08
CA ASN A 41 8.74 0.56 -1.84
C ASN A 41 7.76 1.09 -0.78
N GLU A 42 7.60 0.32 0.30
CA GLU A 42 6.70 0.64 1.41
C GLU A 42 6.87 2.08 1.91
N ARG A 43 8.11 2.55 2.06
CA ARG A 43 8.39 3.88 2.61
C ARG A 43 7.93 4.99 1.69
N LYS A 44 8.19 4.88 0.38
CA LYS A 44 7.77 5.87 -0.63
C LYS A 44 6.25 5.98 -0.69
N VAL A 45 5.58 4.84 -0.91
CA VAL A 45 4.11 4.79 -1.01
C VAL A 45 3.46 5.30 0.28
N ARG A 46 3.95 4.88 1.45
CA ARG A 46 3.40 5.36 2.73
C ARG A 46 3.59 6.86 2.91
N ASN A 47 4.76 7.39 2.57
CA ASN A 47 5.05 8.81 2.76
C ASN A 47 4.16 9.67 1.86
N GLU A 48 3.97 9.27 0.60
CA GLU A 48 3.09 9.96 -0.34
C GLU A 48 1.65 9.94 0.15
N LEU A 49 1.11 8.77 0.51
CA LEU A 49 -0.25 8.67 1.04
C LEU A 49 -0.47 9.44 2.35
N VAL A 50 0.57 9.57 3.18
CA VAL A 50 0.49 10.38 4.41
C VAL A 50 0.49 11.87 4.08
N ALA A 51 1.22 12.29 3.05
CA ALA A 51 1.26 13.67 2.59
C ALA A 51 -0.07 14.07 1.92
N ASP A 52 -0.69 13.17 1.17
CA ASP A 52 -1.94 13.39 0.43
C ASP A 52 -3.21 12.92 1.20
N LYS A 53 -3.20 13.03 2.53
CA LYS A 53 -4.39 12.68 3.31
C LYS A 53 -5.48 13.72 3.13
N ALA A 54 -6.67 13.25 2.76
CA ALA A 54 -7.89 14.04 2.84
C ALA A 54 -8.32 14.30 4.30
N ASP A 55 -9.01 15.41 4.55
CA ASP A 55 -9.41 15.85 5.90
C ASP A 55 -10.17 14.78 6.69
N TRP A 56 -11.07 14.05 6.04
CA TRP A 56 -11.85 13.00 6.68
C TRP A 56 -10.99 11.83 7.19
N GLN A 57 -9.82 11.59 6.58
CA GLN A 57 -8.90 10.52 7.01
C GLN A 57 -8.28 10.81 8.38
N TYR A 58 -8.18 12.08 8.78
CA TYR A 58 -7.67 12.46 10.10
C TYR A 58 -8.62 12.11 11.25
N GLN A 59 -9.89 11.79 10.94
CA GLN A 59 -10.84 11.27 11.92
C GLN A 59 -10.61 9.78 12.24
N LEU A 60 -9.75 9.11 11.46
CA LEU A 60 -9.47 7.69 11.56
C LEU A 60 -8.01 7.46 12.00
N SER A 61 -7.72 6.26 12.48
CA SER A 61 -6.37 5.97 12.98
C SER A 61 -5.34 6.00 11.85
N ALA A 62 -4.35 6.91 11.96
CA ALA A 62 -3.20 6.97 11.06
C ALA A 62 -2.43 5.64 11.01
N ARG A 63 -2.49 4.84 12.09
CA ARG A 63 -1.85 3.53 12.15
C ARG A 63 -2.48 2.54 11.15
N CYS A 64 -3.76 2.69 10.85
CA CYS A 64 -4.46 1.84 9.88
C CYS A 64 -3.85 1.96 8.48
N LEU A 65 -3.64 3.20 8.00
CA LEU A 65 -2.95 3.50 6.75
C LEU A 65 -1.54 2.91 6.75
N GLN A 66 -0.74 3.19 7.78
CA GLN A 66 0.63 2.70 7.87
C GLN A 66 0.71 1.17 7.80
N LEU A 67 -0.16 0.47 8.52
CA LEU A 67 -0.22 -0.98 8.50
C LEU A 67 -0.74 -1.54 7.17
N ALA A 68 -1.67 -0.85 6.51
CA ALA A 68 -2.16 -1.28 5.19
C ALA A 68 -1.02 -1.24 4.16
N VAL A 69 -0.25 -0.15 4.14
CA VAL A 69 0.90 -0.01 3.22
C VAL A 69 2.03 -0.97 3.58
N SER A 70 2.28 -1.22 4.87
CA SER A 70 3.27 -2.20 5.31
C SER A 70 2.94 -3.61 4.83
N ASP A 71 1.67 -4.01 4.93
CA ASP A 71 1.24 -5.33 4.46
C ASP A 71 1.24 -5.41 2.93
N LEU A 72 0.93 -4.32 2.22
CA LEU A 72 1.10 -4.23 0.77
C LEU A 72 2.55 -4.46 0.36
N GLY A 73 3.49 -3.81 1.05
CA GLY A 73 4.93 -3.98 0.80
C GLY A 73 5.42 -5.41 1.05
N LYS A 74 4.88 -6.09 2.07
CA LYS A 74 5.15 -7.52 2.29
C LYS A 74 4.55 -8.39 1.19
N ALA A 75 3.32 -8.13 0.78
CA ALA A 75 2.65 -8.88 -0.28
C ALA A 75 3.45 -8.81 -1.59
N TRP A 76 3.92 -7.64 -1.97
CA TRP A 76 4.80 -7.47 -3.14
C TRP A 76 6.14 -8.20 -3.02
N LYS A 77 6.79 -8.11 -1.85
CA LYS A 77 8.04 -8.87 -1.60
C LYS A 77 7.82 -10.37 -1.73
N ASN A 78 6.72 -10.89 -1.20
CA ASN A 78 6.37 -12.31 -1.29
C ASN A 78 6.03 -12.70 -2.74
N PHE A 79 5.27 -11.87 -3.45
CA PHE A 79 4.91 -12.09 -4.85
C PHE A 79 6.15 -12.17 -5.77
N LEU A 80 7.17 -11.36 -5.52
CA LEU A 80 8.42 -11.40 -6.30
C LEU A 80 9.36 -12.53 -5.85
N ASN A 81 9.17 -13.06 -4.64
CA ASN A 81 9.99 -14.14 -4.12
C ASN A 81 9.55 -15.51 -4.66
N LYS A 82 10.14 -15.91 -5.78
CA LYS A 82 9.87 -17.19 -6.44
C LYS A 82 10.25 -18.43 -5.64
N ALA A 83 10.99 -18.28 -4.54
CA ALA A 83 11.40 -19.40 -3.69
C ALA A 83 10.34 -19.78 -2.65
N GLN A 84 9.18 -19.10 -2.59
CA GLN A 84 8.13 -19.49 -1.66
C GLN A 84 7.50 -20.84 -2.05
N PRO A 85 7.17 -21.71 -1.07
CA PRO A 85 6.62 -23.05 -1.33
C PRO A 85 5.37 -23.08 -2.22
N ASP A 86 4.56 -22.01 -2.17
CA ASP A 86 3.30 -21.87 -2.92
C ASP A 86 3.34 -20.71 -3.93
N TRP A 87 4.53 -20.33 -4.38
CA TRP A 87 4.68 -19.27 -5.36
C TRP A 87 3.91 -19.59 -6.66
N GLY A 88 3.02 -18.69 -7.08
CA GLY A 88 2.21 -18.83 -8.29
C GLY A 88 0.96 -19.70 -8.17
N LYS A 89 0.61 -20.19 -6.96
CA LYS A 89 -0.66 -20.89 -6.72
C LYS A 89 -1.76 -19.91 -6.29
N PRO A 90 -3.01 -20.06 -6.77
CA PRO A 90 -4.18 -19.32 -6.28
C PRO A 90 -4.48 -19.56 -4.80
#